data_AF-A0A4Q6BEE0-F1
#
_entry.id   AF-A0A4Q6BEE0-F1
#
_cell.length_a   1.000
_cell.length_b   1.000
_cell.length_c   1.000
_cell.angle_alpha   90.00
_cell.angle_beta   90.00
_cell.angle_gamma   90.00
#
_symmetry.space_group_name_H-M   'P 1'
#
loop_
_entity.id
_entity.type
_entity.pdbx_description
1 polymer ?
#
loop_
_entity_poly.entity_id
_entity_poly.type
_entity_poly.pdbx_seq_one_letter_code
_entity_poly.pdbx_strand_id
1 'polypeptide(L)' 'MPVANGTTAPEGVACVRASDCPGDLVCKNGVCTAECVEDKDCYSSWSCRPITEGGAGRCIPPAGGGL' A
#
# COMPACT_ATOMS: atom_id res chain seq x y z
N MET A 1 -15.15 18.45 12.19
CA MET A 1 -13.97 17.70 12.69
C MET A 1 -12.84 17.92 11.69
N PRO A 2 -11.65 18.41 12.06
CA PRO A 2 -10.58 18.70 11.12
C PRO A 2 -9.89 17.41 10.68
N VAL A 3 -9.92 17.10 9.38
CA VAL A 3 -9.07 16.09 8.77
C VAL A 3 -7.65 16.63 8.72
N ALA A 4 -6.77 16.06 9.53
CA ALA A 4 -5.38 16.47 9.56
C ALA A 4 -4.73 16.21 8.20
N ASN A 5 -4.21 17.30 7.64
CA ASN A 5 -3.31 17.36 6.51
C ASN A 5 -2.01 16.63 6.90
N GLY A 6 -1.64 15.58 6.15
CA GLY A 6 -0.38 14.88 6.35
C GLY A 6 -0.34 13.54 5.62
N THR A 7 0.46 13.51 4.54
CA THR A 7 0.96 12.36 3.77
C THR A 7 1.37 11.17 4.65
N THR A 8 0.41 10.36 5.11
CA THR A 8 0.62 9.02 5.64
C THR A 8 -0.69 8.30 5.42
N ALA A 9 -0.72 7.39 4.45
CA ALA A 9 -1.95 6.67 4.14
C ALA A 9 -2.41 5.93 5.42
N PRO A 10 -3.62 6.20 5.94
CA PRO A 10 -4.03 5.64 7.22
C PRO A 10 -4.26 4.14 7.08
N GLU A 11 -3.23 3.36 7.43
CA GLU A 11 -3.35 1.93 7.68
C GLU A 11 -4.40 1.70 8.78
N GLY A 12 -5.30 0.74 8.59
CA GLY A 12 -6.40 0.46 9.52
C GLY A 12 -7.73 1.17 9.23
N VAL A 13 -7.85 1.90 8.11
CA VAL A 13 -9.17 2.41 7.66
C VAL A 13 -10.08 1.26 7.27
N ALA A 14 -11.32 1.26 7.77
CA ALA A 14 -12.32 0.30 7.35
C ALA A 14 -12.60 0.44 5.86
N CYS A 15 -12.53 -0.67 5.13
CA CYS A 15 -12.71 -0.69 3.69
C CYS A 15 -13.55 -1.89 3.26
N VAL A 16 -14.18 -1.76 2.10
CA VAL A 16 -14.90 -2.86 1.45
C VAL A 16 -14.18 -3.34 0.19
N ARG A 17 -13.43 -2.45 -0.47
CA ARG A 17 -12.67 -2.71 -1.69
C ARG A 17 -11.32 -2.02 -1.60
N ALA A 18 -10.32 -2.52 -2.32
CA ALA A 18 -9.00 -1.87 -2.37
C ALA A 18 -9.07 -0.43 -2.89
N SER A 19 -10.02 -0.12 -3.79
CA SER A 19 -10.26 1.25 -4.28
C SER A 19 -10.79 2.22 -3.23
N ASP A 20 -11.29 1.71 -2.11
CA ASP A 20 -11.74 2.52 -0.96
C ASP A 20 -10.54 3.01 -0.13
N CYS A 21 -9.41 2.31 -0.26
CA CYS A 21 -8.19 2.65 0.43
C CYS A 21 -7.45 3.78 -0.28
N PRO A 22 -7.06 4.85 0.44
CA PRO A 22 -6.33 5.94 -0.16
C PRO A 22 -4.91 5.51 -0.55
N GLY A 23 -4.48 5.93 -1.73
CA GLY A 23 -3.15 5.65 -2.26
C GLY A 23 -3.01 4.23 -2.81
N ASP A 24 -1.96 3.55 -2.38
CA ASP A 24 -1.52 2.25 -2.89
C ASP A 24 -1.83 1.09 -1.90
N LEU A 25 -2.72 1.34 -0.92
CA LEU A 25 -3.13 0.37 0.09
C LEU A 25 -4.15 -0.64 -0.47
N VAL A 26 -4.17 -1.84 0.10
CA VAL A 26 -5.13 -2.89 -0.24
C VAL A 26 -6.10 -3.16 0.92
N CYS A 27 -7.33 -3.53 0.58
CA CYS A 27 -8.32 -3.87 1.59
C CYS A 27 -8.17 -5.33 2.00
N LYS A 28 -7.68 -5.57 3.22
CA LYS A 28 -7.45 -6.91 3.77
C LYS A 28 -8.18 -7.01 5.11
N ASN A 29 -9.00 -8.05 5.26
CA ASN A 29 -9.81 -8.23 6.47
C ASN A 29 -10.73 -7.03 6.81
N GLY A 30 -11.22 -6.34 5.77
CA GLY A 30 -12.07 -5.16 5.94
C GLY A 30 -11.32 -3.91 6.40
N VAL A 31 -9.99 -3.92 6.38
CA VAL A 31 -9.15 -2.76 6.71
C VAL A 31 -8.07 -2.51 5.67
N CYS A 32 -7.75 -1.24 5.42
CA CYS A 32 -6.70 -0.82 4.51
C CYS A 32 -5.35 -1.14 5.13
N THR A 33 -4.55 -1.94 4.43
CA THR A 33 -3.22 -2.33 4.85
C THR A 33 -2.31 -2.40 3.64
N ALA A 34 -1.01 -2.39 3.89
CA ALA A 34 -0.02 -2.56 2.87
C ALA A 34 -0.07 -3.96 2.24
N GLU A 35 0.36 -4.04 0.99
CA GLU A 35 0.43 -5.30 0.24
C GLU A 35 1.72 -6.07 0.57
N CYS A 36 2.81 -5.36 0.85
CA CYS A 36 4.13 -5.92 1.14
C CYS A 36 4.77 -5.24 2.36
N VAL A 37 5.76 -5.86 2.98
CA VAL A 37 6.58 -5.21 4.03
C VAL A 37 8.00 -5.00 3.51
N GLU A 38 8.53 -5.98 2.79
CA GLU A 38 9.84 -5.94 2.15
C GLU A 38 9.72 -6.38 0.69
N ASP A 39 10.77 -6.13 -0.10
CA ASP A 39 10.81 -6.54 -1.52
C ASP A 39 10.61 -8.05 -1.70
N LYS A 40 10.98 -8.86 -0.70
CA LYS A 40 10.76 -10.32 -0.68
C LYS A 40 9.29 -10.73 -0.62
N ASP A 41 8.41 -9.85 -0.13
CA ASP A 41 6.98 -10.09 -0.07
C ASP A 41 6.32 -9.86 -1.44
N CYS A 42 7.05 -9.22 -2.36
CA CYS A 42 6.66 -9.01 -3.74
C CYS A 42 7.17 -10.12 -4.66
N TYR A 43 6.57 -10.20 -5.85
CA TYR A 43 7.04 -11.13 -6.89
C TYR A 43 8.52 -10.87 -7.22
N SER A 44 9.26 -11.89 -7.69
CA SER A 44 10.72 -11.88 -7.89
C SER A 44 11.28 -10.83 -8.87
N SER A 45 10.46 -9.88 -9.31
CA SER A 45 10.84 -8.76 -10.18
C SER A 45 10.29 -7.41 -9.67
N TRP A 46 9.42 -7.42 -8.67
CA TRP A 46 8.70 -6.26 -8.16
C TRP A 46 9.41 -5.73 -6.91
N SER A 47 9.31 -4.42 -6.67
CA SER A 47 9.91 -3.77 -5.49
C SER A 47 8.82 -3.30 -4.54
N CYS A 48 9.04 -3.48 -3.24
CA CYS A 48 8.13 -2.99 -2.22
C CYS A 48 8.41 -1.51 -2.00
N ARG A 49 7.50 -0.64 -2.44
CA ARG A 49 7.62 0.79 -2.18
C ARG A 49 6.90 1.14 -0.89
N PRO A 50 7.62 1.54 0.17
CA PRO A 50 7.00 1.87 1.45
C PRO A 50 6.04 3.06 1.27
N ILE A 51 4.81 2.91 1.78
CA ILE A 51 3.79 3.97 1.77
C ILE A 51 3.85 4.78 3.07
N THR A 52 4.49 4.24 4.10
CA THR A 52 4.76 4.85 5.40
C THR A 52 6.27 4.77 5.69
N GLU A 53 6.82 5.76 6.41
CA GLU A 53 8.27 5.83 6.67
C GLU A 53 8.72 4.64 7.54
N GLY A 54 9.51 3.74 6.95
CA GLY A 54 10.00 2.52 7.63
C GLY A 54 8.98 1.40 7.77
N GLY A 55 7.85 1.50 7.06
CA GLY A 55 6.73 0.58 7.17
C GLY A 55 6.41 -0.16 5.87
N ALA A 56 5.24 -0.79 5.90
CA ALA A 56 4.77 -1.64 4.84
C ALA A 56 4.38 -0.83 3.59
N GLY A 57 4.50 -1.46 2.43
CA GLY A 57 4.47 -0.87 1.10
C GLY A 57 3.44 -1.45 0.15
N ARG A 58 3.54 -1.04 -1.11
CA ARG A 58 2.90 -1.74 -2.24
C ARG A 58 3.96 -2.33 -3.16
N CYS A 59 3.68 -3.50 -3.71
CA CYS A 59 4.52 -4.07 -4.74
C CYS A 59 4.34 -3.28 -6.03
N ILE A 60 5.45 -2.80 -6.58
CA ILE A 60 5.46 -2.06 -7.83
C ILE A 60 6.29 -2.84 -8.85
N PRO A 61 5.75 -3.09 -10.05
CA PRO A 61 6.53 -3.74 -11.10
C PRO A 61 7.74 -2.88 -11.46
N PRO A 62 8.83 -3.51 -11.92
CA PRO A 62 9.97 -2.79 -12.43
C PRO A 62 9.51 -2.02 -13.68
N ALA A 63 9.95 -0.78 -13.85
CA ALA A 63 9.49 0.13 -14.92
C ALA A 63 9.69 -0.37 -16.38
N GLY A 64 10.16 -1.61 -16.57
CA GLY A 64 10.26 -2.31 -17.86
C GLY A 64 9.34 -3.54 -18.01
N GLY A 65 8.35 -3.73 -17.13
CA GLY A 65 7.43 -4.88 -17.15
C GLY A 65 6.06 -4.57 -17.73
N GLY A 66 5.99 -3.91 -18.90
CA GLY A 66 4.77 -3.80 -19.69
C GLY A 66 4.83 -4.79 -20.85
N LEU A 67 3.84 -5.69 -20.92
CA LEU A 67 3.54 -6.48 -22.12
C LEU A 67 3.02 -5.57 -23.23
#